data_AF-A0A452Y3N9-F1
#
_entry.id   AF-A0A452Y3N9-F1
#
_cell.length_a   1.000
_cell.length_b   1.000
_cell.length_c   1.000
_cell.angle_alpha   90.00
_cell.angle_beta   90.00
_cell.angle_gamma   90.00
#
_symmetry.space_group_name_H-M   'P 1'
#
loop_
_entity.id
_entity.type
_entity.pdbx_description
1 polymer ?
#
loop_
_entity_poly.entity_id
_entity_poly.type
_entity_poly.pdbx_seq_one_letter_code
_entity_poly.pdbx_strand_id
1 'polypeptide(L)'
;TVPTQDTNQSYYEITSNGYLAFIRKYVIGIGPWKDTIIPPENNHLGPATDLVARAHALNLQVHPYTFRNENSYLHFNFHQDPYAEYEYWLREIGVDALFTDFTGSLHKYLEWTAPHQNKEKKCRGPPA
;
A
#
# COMPACT_ATOMS: atom_id res chain seq x y z
N THR A 1 12.00 -17.96 5.69
CA THR A 1 11.94 -17.24 4.39
C THR A 1 13.20 -17.54 3.60
N VAL A 2 13.13 -17.52 2.27
CA VAL A 2 14.32 -17.64 1.42
C VAL A 2 15.16 -16.35 1.60
N PRO A 3 16.48 -16.44 1.80
CA PRO A 3 17.34 -15.25 1.88
C PRO A 3 17.32 -14.44 0.59
N THR A 4 17.68 -13.16 0.69
CA THR A 4 17.94 -12.30 -0.46
C THR A 4 19.10 -12.86 -1.28
N GLN A 5 18.98 -12.84 -2.60
CA GLN A 5 19.98 -13.43 -3.49
C GLN A 5 21.26 -12.60 -3.59
N ASP A 6 21.17 -11.29 -3.36
CA ASP A 6 22.28 -10.33 -3.45
C ASP A 6 23.09 -10.25 -2.15
N THR A 7 22.44 -10.26 -0.98
CA THR A 7 23.11 -10.08 0.31
C THR A 7 23.06 -11.28 1.25
N ASN A 8 22.34 -12.35 0.90
CA ASN A 8 22.11 -13.53 1.75
C ASN A 8 21.53 -13.17 3.13
N GLN A 9 20.72 -12.12 3.19
CA GLN A 9 20.03 -11.67 4.39
C GLN A 9 18.60 -12.18 4.41
N SER A 10 18.05 -12.40 5.60
CA SER A 10 16.63 -12.68 5.77
C SER A 10 15.79 -11.44 5.52
N TYR A 11 14.52 -11.65 5.18
CA TYR A 11 13.57 -10.54 5.02
C TYR A 11 13.39 -9.73 6.31
N TYR A 12 13.51 -10.37 7.48
CA TYR A 12 13.46 -9.70 8.77
C TYR A 12 14.64 -8.73 8.96
N GLU A 13 15.84 -9.12 8.52
CA GLU A 13 17.02 -8.26 8.59
C GLU A 13 16.89 -7.05 7.67
N ILE A 14 16.47 -7.24 6.41
CA ILE A 14 16.33 -6.14 5.45
C ILE A 14 15.10 -5.24 5.68
N THR A 15 14.25 -5.59 6.65
CA THR A 15 13.14 -4.74 7.11
C THR A 15 13.32 -4.26 8.56
N SER A 16 14.46 -4.54 9.18
CA SER A 16 14.81 -4.08 10.53
C SER A 16 15.01 -2.56 10.58
N ASN A 17 14.85 -1.96 11.75
CA ASN A 17 15.10 -0.52 11.94
C ASN A 17 16.52 -0.09 11.56
N GLY A 18 17.51 -0.90 11.92
CA GLY A 18 18.91 -0.63 11.58
C GLY A 18 19.12 -0.60 10.07
N TYR A 19 18.51 -1.56 9.35
CA TYR A 19 18.61 -1.61 7.90
C TYR A 19 17.86 -0.47 7.21
N LEU A 20 16.64 -0.16 7.65
CA LEU A 20 15.88 1.00 7.13
C LEU A 20 16.66 2.33 7.33
N ALA A 21 17.29 2.49 8.50
CA ALA A 21 18.13 3.67 8.78
C ALA A 21 19.43 3.70 7.96
N PHE A 22 19.94 2.53 7.54
CA PHE A 22 21.08 2.43 6.63
C PHE A 22 20.70 2.83 5.21
N ILE A 23 19.61 2.26 4.66
CA ILE A 23 19.22 2.46 3.26
C ILE A 23 18.63 3.84 2.97
N ARG A 24 17.98 4.50 3.95
CA ARG A 24 17.37 5.84 3.75
C ARG A 24 18.34 6.92 3.28
N LYS A 25 19.64 6.65 3.34
CA LYS A 25 20.69 7.52 2.79
C LYS A 25 20.66 7.59 1.26
N TYR A 26 20.09 6.60 0.60
CA TYR A 26 20.10 6.48 -0.87
C TYR A 26 18.77 5.99 -1.48
N VAL A 27 17.74 5.68 -0.68
CA VAL A 27 16.38 5.39 -1.18
C VAL A 27 15.36 6.34 -0.56
N ILE A 28 14.24 6.53 -1.27
CA ILE A 28 13.09 7.35 -0.82
C ILE A 28 11.90 6.51 -0.33
N GLY A 29 11.93 5.19 -0.54
CA GLY A 29 10.85 4.30 -0.15
C GLY A 29 11.21 2.83 -0.35
N ILE A 30 10.35 1.96 0.15
CA ILE A 30 10.44 0.50 0.04
C ILE A 30 9.16 -0.05 -0.58
N GLY A 31 9.29 -1.13 -1.35
CA GLY A 31 8.14 -1.87 -1.85
C GLY A 31 8.18 -3.29 -1.33
N PRO A 32 7.57 -3.62 -0.18
CA PRO A 32 7.55 -4.97 0.34
C PRO A 32 6.40 -5.79 -0.24
N TRP A 33 6.43 -7.10 -0.04
CA TRP A 33 5.24 -7.92 -0.26
C TRP A 33 4.16 -7.60 0.79
N LYS A 34 2.90 -7.43 0.38
CA LYS A 34 1.80 -7.01 1.26
C LYS A 34 1.65 -7.90 2.50
N ASP A 35 1.78 -9.22 2.37
CA ASP A 35 1.65 -10.15 3.50
C ASP A 35 2.83 -10.07 4.49
N THR A 36 3.91 -9.35 4.15
CA THR A 36 4.95 -9.05 5.16
C THR A 36 4.56 -7.89 6.07
N ILE A 37 3.72 -6.97 5.58
CA ILE A 37 3.15 -5.91 6.42
C ILE A 37 2.03 -6.49 7.27
N ILE A 38 1.19 -7.36 6.70
CA ILE A 38 0.04 -7.99 7.39
C ILE A 38 0.08 -9.50 7.13
N PRO A 39 0.77 -10.27 7.99
CA PRO A 39 0.86 -11.71 7.87
C PRO A 39 -0.53 -12.35 8.03
N PRO A 40 -1.02 -13.12 7.04
CA PRO A 40 -2.32 -13.74 7.15
C PRO A 40 -2.28 -15.01 8.00
N GLU A 41 -3.42 -15.34 8.61
CA GLU A 41 -3.68 -16.62 9.28
C GLU A 41 -4.90 -17.27 8.64
N ASN A 42 -4.74 -18.46 8.04
CA ASN A 42 -5.81 -19.16 7.32
C ASN A 42 -6.54 -18.30 6.27
N ASN A 43 -5.78 -17.47 5.53
CA ASN A 43 -6.28 -16.50 4.55
C ASN A 43 -7.16 -15.37 5.12
N HIS A 44 -7.16 -15.19 6.44
CA HIS A 44 -7.65 -13.98 7.09
C HIS A 44 -6.49 -13.05 7.42
N LEU A 45 -6.74 -11.75 7.43
CA LEU A 45 -5.77 -10.76 7.87
C LEU A 45 -5.39 -11.01 9.34
N GLY A 46 -4.10 -11.17 9.61
CA GLY A 46 -3.56 -11.17 10.95
C GLY A 46 -3.28 -9.76 11.48
N PRO A 47 -2.58 -9.63 12.61
CA PRO A 47 -2.19 -8.33 13.15
C PRO A 47 -1.18 -7.64 12.22
N ALA A 48 -1.41 -6.36 11.94
CA ALA A 48 -0.45 -5.55 11.20
C ALA A 48 0.88 -5.43 11.96
N THR A 49 1.99 -5.54 11.24
CA THR A 49 3.32 -5.22 11.78
C THR A 49 3.51 -3.71 11.91
N ASP A 50 4.57 -3.30 12.58
CA ASP A 50 4.96 -1.90 12.69
C ASP A 50 5.81 -1.40 11.51
N LEU A 51 5.98 -2.19 10.44
CA LEU A 51 6.88 -1.87 9.33
C LEU A 51 6.57 -0.53 8.66
N VAL A 52 5.28 -0.25 8.42
CA VAL A 52 4.84 1.02 7.80
C VAL A 52 5.20 2.20 8.70
N ALA A 53 4.85 2.13 9.99
CA ALA A 53 5.17 3.17 10.96
C ALA A 53 6.68 3.40 11.11
N ARG A 54 7.49 2.33 11.13
CA ARG A 54 8.95 2.41 11.22
C ARG A 54 9.57 3.04 9.96
N ALA A 55 9.05 2.73 8.78
CA ALA A 55 9.48 3.34 7.52
C ALA A 55 9.14 4.84 7.47
N HIS A 56 7.89 5.20 7.83
CA HIS A 56 7.46 6.61 7.88
C HIS A 56 8.24 7.43 8.90
N ALA A 57 8.56 6.87 10.07
CA ALA A 57 9.41 7.53 11.07
C ALA A 57 10.82 7.87 10.55
N LEU A 58 11.25 7.22 9.46
CA LEU A 58 12.51 7.43 8.77
C LEU A 58 12.35 8.21 7.44
N ASN A 59 11.16 8.78 7.18
CA ASN A 59 10.78 9.46 5.94
C ASN A 59 10.89 8.58 4.69
N LEU A 60 10.63 7.27 4.82
CA LEU A 60 10.56 6.34 3.70
C LEU A 60 9.10 6.07 3.35
N GLN A 61 8.76 6.21 2.07
CA GLN A 61 7.46 5.79 1.54
C GLN A 61 7.35 4.26 1.51
N VAL A 62 6.13 3.72 1.57
CA VAL A 62 5.87 2.28 1.53
C VAL A 62 4.87 1.96 0.42
N HIS A 63 5.31 1.23 -0.61
CA HIS A 63 4.51 0.88 -1.79
C HIS A 63 4.41 -0.64 -1.95
N PRO A 64 3.53 -1.34 -1.22
CA PRO A 64 3.48 -2.80 -1.26
C PRO A 64 3.01 -3.37 -2.60
N TYR A 65 3.43 -4.60 -2.86
CA TYR A 65 3.02 -5.40 -4.02
C TYR A 65 2.55 -6.80 -3.58
N THR A 66 1.83 -7.59 -4.38
CA THR A 66 1.08 -7.21 -5.60
C THR A 66 -0.39 -7.39 -5.30
N PHE A 67 -1.19 -6.36 -5.54
CA PHE A 67 -2.64 -6.39 -5.36
C PHE A 67 -3.28 -6.97 -6.61
N ARG A 68 -4.12 -7.98 -6.39
CA ARG A 68 -4.67 -8.85 -7.42
C ARG A 68 -6.14 -9.11 -7.13
N ASN A 69 -6.99 -8.88 -8.12
CA ASN A 69 -8.44 -8.90 -7.94
C ASN A 69 -9.01 -10.31 -7.91
N GLU A 70 -8.27 -11.31 -8.38
CA GLU A 70 -8.75 -12.67 -8.43
C GLU A 70 -8.93 -13.22 -7.01
N ASN A 71 -10.03 -13.93 -6.79
CA ASN A 71 -10.45 -14.43 -5.46
C ASN A 71 -9.36 -15.23 -4.72
N SER A 72 -8.44 -15.88 -5.45
CA SER A 72 -7.32 -16.62 -4.87
C SER A 72 -6.25 -15.75 -4.20
N TYR A 73 -6.23 -14.45 -4.46
CA TYR A 73 -5.24 -13.48 -3.94
C TYR A 73 -5.84 -12.44 -2.98
N LEU A 74 -7.16 -12.51 -2.77
CA LEU A 74 -7.87 -11.69 -1.80
C LEU A 74 -8.06 -12.47 -0.50
N HIS A 75 -7.69 -11.83 0.61
CA HIS A 75 -8.00 -12.33 1.94
C HIS A 75 -9.51 -12.36 2.16
N PHE A 76 -9.99 -13.33 2.94
CA PHE A 76 -11.43 -13.53 3.18
C PHE A 76 -12.11 -12.33 3.85
N ASN A 77 -11.35 -11.50 4.57
CA ASN A 77 -11.81 -10.23 5.15
C ASN A 77 -12.41 -9.26 4.12
N PHE A 78 -11.98 -9.35 2.86
CA PHE A 78 -12.46 -8.45 1.81
C PHE A 78 -13.66 -9.00 1.05
N HIS A 79 -14.16 -10.19 1.36
CA HIS A 79 -15.37 -10.76 0.74
C HIS A 79 -15.36 -10.73 -0.80
N GLN A 80 -14.20 -11.02 -1.42
CA GLN A 80 -13.98 -10.96 -2.88
C GLN A 80 -14.13 -9.55 -3.49
N ASP A 81 -14.03 -8.50 -2.67
CA ASP A 81 -14.07 -7.11 -3.10
C ASP A 81 -12.65 -6.49 -3.10
N PRO A 82 -12.03 -6.26 -4.27
CA PRO A 82 -10.72 -5.60 -4.35
C PRO A 82 -10.78 -4.13 -3.92
N TYR A 83 -11.95 -3.46 -3.98
CA TYR A 83 -12.08 -2.07 -3.55
C TYR A 83 -11.99 -1.93 -2.04
N ALA A 84 -12.55 -2.89 -1.29
CA ALA A 84 -12.38 -2.99 0.15
C ALA A 84 -10.91 -3.23 0.53
N GLU A 85 -10.17 -4.02 -0.26
CA GLU A 85 -8.73 -4.17 -0.08
C GLU A 85 -7.99 -2.83 -0.30
N TYR A 86 -8.24 -2.13 -1.41
CA TYR A 86 -7.61 -0.84 -1.65
C TYR A 86 -7.90 0.19 -0.56
N GLU A 87 -9.14 0.27 -0.09
CA GLU A 87 -9.53 1.16 1.00
C GLU A 87 -8.77 0.85 2.29
N TYR A 88 -8.77 -0.42 2.70
CA TYR A 88 -8.06 -0.84 3.90
C TYR A 88 -6.57 -0.50 3.85
N TRP A 89 -5.89 -0.78 2.73
CA TRP A 89 -4.46 -0.53 2.61
C TRP A 89 -4.12 0.96 2.52
N LEU A 90 -4.86 1.74 1.74
CA LEU A 90 -4.57 3.17 1.54
C LEU A 90 -5.04 4.04 2.71
N ARG A 91 -6.13 3.68 3.40
CA ARG A 91 -6.73 4.52 4.46
C ARG A 91 -6.46 4.04 5.87
N GLU A 92 -6.55 2.74 6.12
CA GLU A 92 -6.38 2.19 7.48
C GLU A 92 -4.91 1.88 7.78
N ILE A 93 -4.22 1.19 6.87
CA ILE A 93 -2.80 0.89 7.01
C ILE A 93 -1.94 2.11 6.66
N GLY A 94 -2.45 2.98 5.78
CA GLY A 94 -1.81 4.24 5.42
C GLY A 94 -0.58 4.06 4.54
N VAL A 95 -0.56 3.06 3.65
CA VAL A 95 0.54 2.96 2.66
C VAL A 95 0.46 4.09 1.63
N ASP A 96 1.60 4.55 1.14
CA ASP A 96 1.67 5.74 0.28
C ASP A 96 1.19 5.47 -1.16
N ALA A 97 1.35 4.23 -1.63
CA ALA A 97 0.87 3.76 -2.92
C ALA A 97 0.80 2.23 -2.91
N LEU A 98 0.39 1.62 -4.03
CA LEU A 98 0.36 0.16 -4.18
C LEU A 98 0.72 -0.24 -5.61
N PHE A 99 1.26 -1.46 -5.77
CA PHE A 99 1.43 -2.10 -7.06
C PHE A 99 0.29 -3.10 -7.29
N THR A 100 -0.42 -2.96 -8.42
CA THR A 100 -1.52 -3.85 -8.80
C THR A 100 -1.43 -4.26 -10.26
N ASP A 101 -1.81 -5.50 -10.55
CA ASP A 101 -1.99 -5.99 -11.93
C ASP A 101 -3.28 -5.44 -12.57
N PHE A 102 -4.18 -4.85 -11.78
CA PHE A 102 -5.52 -4.39 -12.19
C PHE A 102 -5.67 -2.87 -12.07
N THR A 103 -4.81 -2.13 -12.77
CA THR A 103 -4.75 -0.65 -12.71
C THR A 103 -6.09 0.04 -12.99
N GLY A 104 -6.93 -0.54 -13.84
CA GLY A 104 -8.28 -0.02 -14.12
C GLY A 104 -9.21 -0.04 -12.90
N SER A 105 -9.09 -1.04 -12.02
CA SER A 105 -9.86 -1.09 -10.77
C SER A 105 -9.36 -0.04 -9.78
N LEU A 106 -8.04 0.08 -9.60
CA LEU A 106 -7.47 1.12 -8.75
C LEU A 106 -7.84 2.51 -9.23
N HIS A 107 -7.81 2.76 -10.55
CA HIS A 107 -8.21 4.06 -11.09
C HIS A 107 -9.67 4.41 -10.74
N LYS A 108 -10.61 3.46 -10.90
CA LYS A 108 -12.01 3.65 -10.50
C LYS A 108 -12.15 3.93 -9.01
N TYR A 109 -11.43 3.19 -8.18
CA TYR A 109 -11.38 3.43 -6.73
C TYR A 109 -10.97 4.87 -6.41
N LEU A 110 -9.88 5.33 -7.02
CA LEU A 110 -9.36 6.68 -6.80
C LEU A 110 -10.32 7.75 -7.31
N GLU A 111 -10.98 7.55 -8.46
CA GLU A 111 -12.01 8.49 -8.94
C GLU A 111 -13.21 8.58 -7.99
N TRP A 112 -13.67 7.45 -7.46
CA TRP A 112 -14.83 7.40 -6.55
C TRP A 112 -14.53 7.98 -5.18
N THR A 113 -13.29 7.83 -4.70
CA THR A 113 -12.90 8.22 -3.35
C THR A 113 -12.09 9.51 -3.28
N ALA A 114 -11.78 10.11 -4.44
CA ALA A 114 -11.25 11.46 -4.51
C ALA A 114 -12.24 12.42 -3.86
N PRO A 115 -11.79 13.36 -3.02
CA PRO A 115 -12.67 14.40 -2.50
C PRO A 115 -13.29 15.12 -3.69
N HIS A 116 -14.63 15.16 -3.75
CA HIS A 116 -15.34 15.88 -4.79
C HIS A 116 -14.78 17.30 -4.89
N GLN A 117 -14.04 17.57 -5.98
CA GLN A 117 -13.74 18.94 -6.36
C GLN A 117 -15.10 19.58 -6.62
N ASN A 118 -15.58 20.42 -5.70
CA ASN A 118 -16.78 21.21 -5.88
C ASN A 118 -16.61 21.99 -7.19
N LYS A 119 -17.18 21.46 -8.28
CA LYS A 119 -17.32 22.18 -9.55
C LYS A 119 -18.45 23.18 -9.39
N GLU A 120 -18.31 24.12 -8.47
CA GLU A 120 -18.99 25.41 -8.60
C GLU A 120 -18.31 26.13 -9.77
N LYS A 121 -18.74 25.79 -10.98
CA LYS A 121 -18.59 26.69 -12.12
C LYS A 121 -19.34 27.96 -11.74
N LYS A 122 -18.61 28.95 -11.23
CA LYS A 122 -19.07 30.34 -11.16
C LYS A 122 -19.48 30.72 -12.58
N CYS A 123 -20.78 30.65 -12.87
CA CYS A 123 -21.39 31.31 -14.02
C CYS A 123 -21.06 32.79 -13.86
N ARG A 124 -19.94 33.21 -14.44
CA ARG A 124 -19.70 34.64 -14.68
C ARG A 124 -20.77 35.03 -15.69
N GLY A 125 -21.78 35.77 -15.21
CA GLY A 125 -22.72 36.44 -16.09
C GLY A 125 -21.97 37.31 -17.11
N PRO A 126 -22.56 37.56 -18.28
CA PRO A 126 -21.90 38.34 -19.31
C PRO A 126 -21.57 39.74 -18.78
N PRO A 127 -20.39 40.30 -19.14
CA PRO A 127 -20.04 41.67 -18.77
C PRO A 127 -21.02 42.66 -19.41
N ALA A 128 -21.30 43.73 -18.68
CA ALA A 128 -22.24 44.81 -19.00
C ALA A 128 -21.95 45.51 -20.33
#